data_AF-A0A655AFA7-F1
#
_entry.id   AF-A0A655AFA7-F1
#
_cell.length_a   1.000
_cell.length_b   1.000
_cell.length_c   1.000
_cell.angle_alpha   90.00
_cell.angle_beta   90.00
_cell.angle_gamma   90.00
#
_symmetry.space_group_name_H-M   'P 1'
#
loop_
_entity.id
_entity.type
_entity.pdbx_description
1 polymer ?
#
loop_
_entity_poly.entity_id
_entity_poly.type
_entity_poly.pdbx_seq_one_letter_code
_entity_poly.pdbx_strand_id
1 'polypeptide(L)' 'MIQGSYDLHGRRLHTWNRIVFPTGAPPAKQRYLVQLTITSLANEAVKHASDIEAIIAGFVVAAK' A
#
# COMPACT_ATOMS: atom_id res chain seq x y z
N MET A 1 2.44 7.82 -4.02
CA MET A 1 1.42 6.75 -3.90
C MET A 1 0.60 6.76 -5.18
N ILE A 2 0.22 5.60 -5.68
CA ILE A 2 -0.62 5.47 -6.87
C ILE A 2 -1.92 4.80 -6.45
N GLN A 3 -3.05 5.30 -6.94
CA GLN A 3 -4.38 4.76 -6.69
C GLN A 3 -5.11 4.59 -8.02
N GLY A 4 -5.89 3.54 -8.15
CA GLY A 4 -6.65 3.31 -9.37
C GLY A 4 -7.54 2.08 -9.31
N SER A 5 -8.28 1.85 -10.38
CA SER A 5 -9.12 0.67 -10.54
C SER A 5 -8.76 -0.08 -11.80
N TYR A 6 -8.89 -1.40 -11.76
CA TYR A 6 -8.63 -2.29 -12.88
C TYR A 6 -9.57 -3.48 -12.82
N ASP A 7 -9.78 -4.14 -13.96
CA ASP A 7 -10.57 -5.36 -14.04
C ASP A 7 -9.67 -6.59 -13.93
N LEU A 8 -10.05 -7.51 -13.06
CA LEU A 8 -9.38 -8.80 -12.89
C LEU A 8 -10.43 -9.90 -12.79
N HIS A 9 -10.36 -10.88 -13.70
CA HIS A 9 -11.31 -11.99 -13.78
C HIS A 9 -12.80 -11.55 -13.75
N GLY A 10 -13.14 -10.50 -14.50
CA GLY A 10 -14.50 -9.96 -14.58
C GLY A 10 -14.96 -9.18 -13.35
N ARG A 11 -14.07 -8.90 -12.40
CA ARG A 11 -14.37 -8.07 -11.22
C ARG A 11 -13.58 -6.77 -11.28
N ARG A 12 -14.27 -5.66 -11.07
CA ARG A 12 -13.63 -4.35 -10.90
C ARG A 12 -13.02 -4.28 -9.50
N LEU A 13 -11.72 -4.09 -9.44
CA LEU A 13 -10.97 -3.90 -8.21
C LEU A 13 -10.56 -2.43 -8.07
N HIS A 14 -10.43 -1.97 -6.84
CA HIS A 14 -9.83 -0.68 -6.51
C HIS A 14 -8.59 -0.90 -5.65
N THR A 15 -7.50 -0.21 -5.95
CA THR A 15 -6.21 -0.45 -5.33
C THR A 15 -5.45 0.82 -5.01
N TRP A 16 -4.66 0.73 -3.93
CA TRP A 16 -3.64 1.68 -3.54
C TRP A 16 -2.29 0.97 -3.53
N ASN A 17 -1.29 1.59 -4.15
CA ASN A 17 0.07 1.09 -4.20
C ASN A 17 1.06 2.17 -3.70
N ARG A 18 1.86 1.83 -2.70
CA ARG A 18 2.91 2.69 -2.14
C ARG A 18 4.23 1.93 -2.15
N ILE A 19 5.21 2.51 -2.83
CA ILE A 19 6.59 2.02 -2.82
C ILE A 19 7.44 2.99 -2.00
N VAL A 20 8.26 2.45 -1.12
CA VAL A 20 9.22 3.18 -0.27
C VAL A 20 10.60 2.55 -0.47
N PHE A 21 11.62 3.38 -0.60
CA PHE A 21 13.02 2.96 -0.72
C PHE A 21 13.81 3.36 0.52
N PRO A 22 13.66 2.67 1.66
CA PRO A 22 14.36 3.04 2.88
C PRO A 22 15.82 2.59 2.84
N THR A 23 16.65 3.28 3.61
CA THR A 23 18.02 2.87 3.92
C THR A 23 18.06 2.39 5.38
N GLY A 24 18.61 1.20 5.60
CA GLY A 24 18.78 0.60 6.92
C GLY A 24 19.81 1.33 7.77
N ALA A 25 19.85 0.98 9.06
CA ALA A 25 20.76 1.61 10.01
C ALA A 25 22.25 1.38 9.66
N PRO A 26 23.14 2.26 10.13
CA PRO A 26 24.58 2.01 10.13
C PRO A 26 24.95 0.71 10.87
N PRO A 27 26.10 0.09 10.53
CA PRO A 27 27.08 0.54 9.54
C PRO A 27 26.75 0.14 8.10
N ALA A 28 25.90 -0.87 7.91
CA ALA A 28 25.67 -1.49 6.61
C ALA A 28 24.93 -0.57 5.62
N LYS A 29 24.05 0.33 6.10
CA LYS A 29 23.25 1.25 5.26
C LYS A 29 22.58 0.54 4.07
N GLN A 30 22.08 -0.67 4.30
CA GLN A 30 21.47 -1.49 3.26
C GLN A 30 20.25 -0.80 2.67
N ARG A 31 20.08 -0.86 1.34
CA ARG A 31 18.89 -0.31 0.66
C ARG A 31 17.84 -1.40 0.52
N TYR A 32 16.59 -1.04 0.76
CA TYR A 32 15.45 -1.93 0.59
C TYR A 32 14.43 -1.33 -0.39
N LEU A 33 13.58 -2.19 -0.93
CA LEU A 33 12.32 -1.82 -1.57
C LEU A 33 11.22 -2.38 -0.69
N VAL A 34 10.36 -1.50 -0.17
CA VAL A 34 9.16 -1.87 0.58
C VAL A 34 7.95 -1.44 -0.23
N GLN A 35 7.10 -2.39 -0.61
CA GLN A 35 5.87 -2.12 -1.35
C GLN A 35 4.67 -2.54 -0.51
N LEU A 36 3.74 -1.60 -0.31
CA LEU A 36 2.42 -1.83 0.25
C LEU A 36 1.39 -1.76 -0.87
N THR A 37 0.60 -2.83 -1.03
CA THR A 37 -0.53 -2.87 -1.94
C THR A 37 -1.79 -3.24 -1.15
N ILE A 38 -2.81 -2.38 -1.23
CA ILE A 38 -4.12 -2.59 -0.63
C ILE A 38 -5.12 -2.70 -1.77
N THR A 39 -5.98 -3.72 -1.74
CA THR A 39 -6.95 -3.96 -2.81
C THR A 39 -8.29 -4.36 -2.23
N SER A 40 -9.36 -3.74 -2.72
CA SER A 40 -10.75 -4.10 -2.40
C SER A 40 -11.54 -4.34 -3.70
N LEU A 41 -12.72 -4.94 -3.58
CA LEU A 41 -13.71 -4.85 -4.64
C LEU A 41 -14.08 -3.37 -4.84
N ALA A 42 -14.22 -2.92 -6.08
CA ALA A 42 -14.48 -1.51 -6.36
C ALA A 42 -15.86 -1.07 -5.88
N ASN A 43 -16.87 -1.95 -5.94
CA ASN A 43 -18.21 -1.70 -5.42
C ASN A 43 -18.28 -1.72 -3.88
N GLU A 44 -17.23 -2.18 -3.19
CA GLU A 44 -17.15 -2.17 -1.73
C GLU A 44 -16.14 -1.14 -1.21
N ALA A 45 -15.55 -0.31 -2.08
CA ALA A 45 -14.51 0.64 -1.69
C ALA A 45 -14.97 1.60 -0.57
N VAL A 46 -16.25 2.03 -0.59
CA VAL A 46 -16.83 2.88 0.46
C VAL A 46 -17.01 2.13 1.77
N LYS A 47 -17.46 0.87 1.70
CA LYS A 47 -17.69 0.02 2.89
C LYS A 47 -16.40 -0.19 3.68
N HIS A 48 -15.28 -0.37 2.98
CA HIS A 48 -13.97 -0.62 3.57
C HIS A 48 -13.12 0.65 3.73
N ALA A 49 -13.66 1.83 3.41
CA ALA A 49 -12.87 3.06 3.32
C ALA A 49 -12.14 3.40 4.62
N SER A 50 -12.82 3.30 5.76
CA SER A 50 -12.25 3.58 7.08
C SER A 50 -11.05 2.68 7.39
N ASP A 51 -11.18 1.37 7.14
CA ASP A 51 -10.12 0.41 7.44
C ASP A 51 -8.93 0.59 6.49
N ILE A 52 -9.21 0.86 5.20
CA ILE A 52 -8.18 1.14 4.21
C ILE A 52 -7.41 2.42 4.58
N GLU A 53 -8.11 3.48 4.99
CA GLU A 53 -7.49 4.72 5.45
C GLU A 53 -6.64 4.48 6.71
N ALA A 54 -7.14 3.69 7.66
CA ALA A 54 -6.38 3.31 8.86
C ALA A 54 -5.08 2.56 8.51
N ILE A 55 -5.11 1.63 7.55
CA ILE A 55 -3.89 0.95 7.08
C ILE A 55 -2.93 1.95 6.43
N ILE A 56 -3.42 2.83 5.55
CA ILE A 56 -2.59 3.81 4.85
C ILE A 56 -1.92 4.77 5.84
N ALA A 57 -2.69 5.29 6.80
CA ALA A 57 -2.22 6.22 7.82
C ALA A 57 -1.26 5.55 8.83
N GLY A 58 -1.54 4.30 9.20
CA GLY A 58 -0.73 3.52 10.14
C GLY A 58 0.54 2.90 9.53
N PHE A 59 0.67 2.88 8.20
CA PHE A 59 1.84 2.27 7.56
C PHE A 59 3.11 3.12 7.70
N VAL A 60 3.99 2.67 8.60
CA VAL A 60 5.28 3.29 8.90
C VAL A 60 6.42 2.35 8.53
N VAL A 61 7.44 2.90 7.87
CA VAL A 61 8.70 2.23 7.59
C VAL A 61 9.80 3.01 8.31
N ALA A 62 10.43 2.38 9.30
CA ALA A 62 11.51 2.97 10.09
C ALA A 62 12.70 2.02 10.13
N ALA A 63 13.91 2.58 10.09
CA ALA A 63 15.11 1.81 10.42
C ALA A 63 15.05 1.45 11.92
N LYS A 64 15.40 0.20 12.23
CA LYS A 64 15.65 -0.23 13.60
C LYS A 64 17.10 0.05 13.98
#